data_AF-A0A2W1L263-F1
#
_entry.id   AF-A0A2W1L263-F1
#
_cell.length_a   1.000
_cell.length_b   1.000
_cell.length_c   1.000
_cell.angle_alpha   90.00
_cell.angle_beta   90.00
_cell.angle_gamma   90.00
#
_symmetry.space_group_name_H-M   'P 1'
#
loop_
_entity.id
_entity.type
_entity.pdbx_description
1 polymer ?
#
loop_
_entity_poly.entity_id
_entity_poly.type
_entity_poly.pdbx_seq_one_letter_code
_entity_poly.pdbx_strand_id
1 'polypeptide(L)'
;MQMVMKRLKKEEKGFTLIELLAVIVILGVIAAIAVPLIGNIISNSKEKSDIAAARQVYEAARLYLTAENNGETKGKKVEISALKTADYLDERLVLPSSKKSISGGEVQFKSTGDLLYVSLVTSDGTVYYEGTVVMAGEGDKSPNKPTETTNNNPNPAS
;
A
#
# COMPACT_ATOMS: atom_id res chain seq x y z
N MET A 1 67.05 -47.22 13.19
CA MET A 1 66.02 -46.94 12.18
C MET A 1 65.21 -45.74 12.68
N GLN A 2 65.51 -44.52 12.23
CA GLN A 2 64.87 -43.29 12.70
C GLN A 2 63.58 -43.06 11.92
N MET A 3 62.43 -43.09 12.61
CA MET A 3 61.18 -42.62 12.04
C MET A 3 61.04 -41.11 12.31
N VAL A 4 61.28 -40.32 11.27
CA VAL A 4 61.09 -38.87 11.28
C VAL A 4 59.60 -38.59 11.09
N MET A 5 58.90 -38.24 12.17
CA MET A 5 57.56 -37.65 12.11
C MET A 5 57.66 -36.26 11.46
N LYS A 6 57.43 -36.20 10.14
CA LYS A 6 57.20 -34.94 9.42
C LYS A 6 55.95 -34.27 10.01
N ARG A 7 56.18 -33.26 10.85
CA ARG A 7 55.11 -32.38 11.34
C ARG A 7 54.54 -31.63 10.13
N LEU A 8 53.31 -31.96 9.75
CA LEU A 8 52.48 -31.16 8.85
C LEU A 8 52.11 -29.85 9.57
N LYS A 9 53.04 -28.89 9.61
CA LYS A 9 52.69 -27.50 9.95
C LYS A 9 51.95 -26.93 8.74
N LYS A 10 50.62 -27.07 8.74
CA LYS A 10 49.76 -26.24 7.90
C LYS A 10 49.93 -24.81 8.40
N GLU A 11 50.53 -23.96 7.58
CA GLU A 11 50.53 -22.52 7.81
C GLU A 11 49.08 -22.05 7.68
N GLU A 12 48.39 -21.86 8.79
CA GLU A 12 47.12 -21.15 8.79
C GLU A 12 47.43 -19.68 8.48
N LYS A 13 47.26 -19.30 7.22
CA LYS A 13 47.28 -17.89 6.80
C LYS A 13 46.08 -17.21 7.45
N GLY A 14 46.27 -16.71 8.66
CA GLY A 14 45.28 -15.93 9.39
C GLY A 14 44.97 -14.64 8.66
N PHE A 15 43.68 -14.33 8.54
CA PHE A 15 43.19 -13.05 8.02
C PHE A 15 43.70 -11.91 8.90
N THR A 16 44.18 -10.82 8.30
CA THR A 16 44.72 -9.71 9.08
C THR A 16 43.58 -8.80 9.57
N LEU A 17 43.76 -8.17 10.74
CA LEU A 17 42.77 -7.22 11.26
C LEU A 17 42.57 -6.01 10.33
N ILE A 18 43.62 -5.61 9.59
CA ILE A 18 43.56 -4.49 8.65
C ILE A 18 42.70 -4.81 7.43
N GLU A 19 42.73 -6.05 6.94
CA GLU A 19 41.84 -6.49 5.85
C GLU A 19 40.38 -6.47 6.31
N LEU A 20 40.12 -6.92 7.54
CA LEU A 20 38.77 -6.89 8.10
C LEU A 20 38.29 -5.45 8.33
N LEU A 21 39.19 -4.57 8.77
CA LEU A 21 38.92 -3.15 8.98
C LEU A 21 38.56 -2.43 7.67
N ALA A 22 39.31 -2.66 6.59
CA ALA A 22 39.03 -2.04 5.30
C ALA A 22 37.64 -2.43 4.76
N VAL A 23 37.25 -3.70 4.93
CA VAL A 23 35.93 -4.20 4.49
C VAL A 23 34.79 -3.53 5.26
N ILE A 24 34.87 -3.46 6.59
CA ILE A 24 33.78 -2.84 7.39
C ILE A 24 33.65 -1.34 7.13
N VAL A 25 34.75 -0.65 6.79
CA VAL A 25 34.71 0.78 6.41
C VAL A 25 33.94 0.94 5.10
N ILE A 26 34.24 0.14 4.08
CA ILE A 26 33.54 0.19 2.79
C ILE A 26 32.05 -0.17 2.99
N LEU A 27 31.75 -1.24 3.72
CA LEU A 27 30.37 -1.62 4.04
C LEU A 27 29.64 -0.53 4.82
N GLY A 28 30.32 0.17 5.74
CA GLY A 28 29.76 1.29 6.50
C GLY A 28 29.34 2.46 5.62
N VAL A 29 30.19 2.84 4.64
CA VAL A 29 29.88 3.91 3.68
C VAL A 29 28.69 3.52 2.80
N ILE A 30 28.66 2.28 2.29
CA ILE A 30 27.55 1.79 1.46
C ILE A 30 26.25 1.76 2.29
N ALA A 31 26.30 1.24 3.52
CA ALA A 31 25.14 1.15 4.41
C ALA A 31 24.56 2.53 4.74
N ALA A 32 25.41 3.54 4.95
CA ALA A 32 24.97 4.91 5.26
C ALA A 32 24.07 5.52 4.16
N ILE A 33 24.32 5.21 2.89
CA ILE A 33 23.51 5.68 1.75
C ILE A 33 22.34 4.74 1.47
N ALA A 34 22.58 3.43 1.54
CA ALA A 34 21.59 2.42 1.16
C ALA A 34 20.38 2.38 2.10
N VAL A 35 20.59 2.50 3.42
CA VAL A 35 19.52 2.40 4.43
C VAL A 35 18.41 3.45 4.22
N PRO A 36 18.69 4.77 4.14
CA PRO A 36 17.64 5.76 3.93
C PRO A 36 16.95 5.62 2.56
N LEU A 37 17.70 5.28 1.50
CA LEU A 37 17.15 5.08 0.16
C LEU A 37 16.14 3.91 0.14
N ILE A 38 16.51 2.77 0.69
CA ILE A 38 15.66 1.58 0.76
C ILE A 38 14.42 1.86 1.62
N GLY A 39 14.56 2.62 2.71
CA GLY A 39 13.44 3.05 3.55
C GLY A 39 12.35 3.77 2.76
N ASN A 40 12.72 4.76 1.94
CA ASN A 40 11.77 5.51 1.11
C ASN A 40 11.13 4.65 0.00
N ILE A 41 11.90 3.74 -0.61
CA ILE A 41 11.35 2.82 -1.62
C ILE A 41 10.30 1.90 -0.99
N ILE A 42 10.56 1.39 0.21
CA ILE A 42 9.62 0.53 0.93
C ILE A 42 8.36 1.30 1.33
N SER A 43 8.46 2.54 1.82
CA SER A 43 7.28 3.34 2.17
C SER A 43 6.39 3.59 0.95
N ASN A 44 6.99 4.01 -0.17
CA ASN A 44 6.25 4.25 -1.41
C ASN A 44 5.61 2.96 -1.95
N SER A 45 6.33 1.84 -1.88
CA SER A 45 5.80 0.53 -2.29
C SER A 45 4.59 0.10 -1.43
N LYS A 46 4.65 0.38 -0.12
CA LYS A 46 3.55 0.12 0.81
C LYS A 46 2.33 0.97 0.49
N GLU A 47 2.50 2.26 0.24
CA GLU A 47 1.40 3.18 -0.11
C GLU A 47 0.73 2.77 -1.43
N LYS A 48 1.51 2.47 -2.47
CA LYS A 48 0.98 1.95 -3.76
C LYS A 48 0.22 0.64 -3.57
N SER A 49 0.69 -0.24 -2.70
CA SER A 49 0.01 -1.51 -2.41
C SER A 49 -1.33 -1.30 -1.70
N ASP A 50 -1.42 -0.34 -0.79
CA ASP A 50 -2.68 0.00 -0.12
C ASP A 50 -3.67 0.66 -1.09
N ILE A 51 -3.20 1.53 -1.99
CA ILE A 51 -4.03 2.11 -3.05
C ILE A 51 -4.55 1.01 -3.98
N ALA A 52 -3.72 0.03 -4.32
CA ALA A 52 -4.15 -1.12 -5.11
C ALA A 52 -5.26 -1.92 -4.39
N ALA A 53 -5.16 -2.09 -3.07
CA ALA A 53 -6.24 -2.71 -2.28
C ALA A 53 -7.53 -1.86 -2.32
N ALA A 54 -7.44 -0.54 -2.16
CA ALA A 54 -8.59 0.35 -2.31
C ALA A 54 -9.20 0.27 -3.72
N ARG A 55 -8.37 0.11 -4.76
CA ARG A 55 -8.83 -0.09 -6.14
C ARG A 55 -9.55 -1.43 -6.31
N GLN A 56 -9.08 -2.50 -5.70
CA GLN A 56 -9.78 -3.79 -5.71
C GLN A 56 -11.17 -3.68 -5.09
N VAL A 57 -11.29 -2.98 -3.97
CA VAL A 57 -12.59 -2.70 -3.33
C VAL A 57 -13.49 -1.87 -4.26
N TYR A 58 -12.93 -0.88 -4.95
CA TYR A 58 -13.67 -0.09 -5.94
C TYR A 58 -14.19 -0.94 -7.10
N GLU A 59 -13.36 -1.80 -7.70
CA GLU A 59 -13.80 -2.66 -8.81
C GLU A 59 -14.87 -3.67 -8.34
N ALA A 60 -14.75 -4.21 -7.13
CA ALA A 60 -15.80 -5.04 -6.53
C ALA A 60 -17.11 -4.26 -6.37
N ALA A 61 -17.05 -3.01 -5.92
CA ALA A 61 -18.22 -2.14 -5.80
C ALA A 61 -18.88 -1.87 -7.17
N ARG A 62 -18.09 -1.62 -8.21
CA ARG A 62 -18.61 -1.42 -9.57
C ARG A 62 -19.28 -2.67 -10.12
N LEU A 63 -18.66 -3.82 -9.89
CA LEU A 63 -19.21 -5.10 -10.34
C LEU A 63 -20.55 -5.38 -9.65
N TYR A 64 -20.62 -5.17 -8.34
CA TYR A 64 -21.86 -5.24 -7.57
C TYR A 64 -22.94 -4.30 -8.11
N LEU A 65 -22.60 -3.03 -8.37
CA LEU A 65 -23.58 -2.08 -8.91
C LEU A 65 -24.05 -2.47 -10.32
N THR A 66 -23.18 -3.04 -11.13
CA THR A 66 -23.52 -3.52 -12.48
C THR A 66 -24.47 -4.70 -12.43
N ALA A 67 -24.23 -5.65 -11.53
CA ALA A 67 -25.06 -6.85 -11.39
C ALA A 67 -26.40 -6.57 -10.69
N GLU A 68 -26.38 -5.83 -9.58
CA GLU A 68 -27.53 -5.70 -8.67
C GLU A 68 -28.30 -4.39 -8.81
N ASN A 69 -27.68 -3.35 -9.40
CA ASN A 69 -28.24 -2.00 -9.48
C ASN A 69 -28.27 -1.47 -10.93
N ASN A 70 -28.33 -2.36 -11.92
CA ASN A 70 -28.37 -2.02 -13.36
C ASN A 70 -27.21 -1.09 -13.81
N GLY A 71 -26.08 -1.12 -13.11
CA GLY A 71 -24.92 -0.26 -13.40
C GLY A 71 -25.08 1.19 -12.98
N GLU A 72 -26.09 1.53 -12.17
CA GLU A 72 -26.24 2.90 -11.69
C GLU A 72 -25.17 3.23 -10.63
N THR A 73 -24.27 4.16 -10.98
CA THR A 73 -23.21 4.64 -10.08
C THR A 73 -23.48 6.04 -9.53
N LYS A 74 -24.38 6.83 -10.12
CA LYS A 74 -24.57 8.25 -9.78
C LYS A 74 -25.01 8.45 -8.33
N GLY A 75 -24.18 9.13 -7.54
CA GLY A 75 -24.42 9.43 -6.13
C GLY A 75 -24.51 8.19 -5.23
N LYS A 76 -24.21 7.00 -5.75
CA LYS A 76 -24.35 5.75 -4.99
C LYS A 76 -23.21 5.60 -3.98
N LYS A 77 -23.56 4.90 -2.91
CA LYS A 77 -22.68 4.52 -1.82
C LYS A 77 -22.74 3.02 -1.67
N VAL A 78 -21.59 2.37 -1.66
CA VAL A 78 -21.47 0.92 -1.55
C VAL A 78 -20.62 0.61 -0.33
N GLU A 79 -21.22 -0.04 0.66
CA GLU A 79 -20.53 -0.48 1.87
C GLU A 79 -19.74 -1.76 1.61
N ILE A 80 -18.53 -1.85 2.17
CA ILE A 80 -17.69 -3.05 2.09
C ILE A 80 -18.40 -4.26 2.72
N SER A 81 -19.21 -4.05 3.77
CA SER A 81 -20.01 -5.12 4.38
C SER A 81 -21.04 -5.71 3.42
N ALA A 82 -21.64 -4.88 2.55
CA ALA A 82 -22.57 -5.35 1.52
C ALA A 82 -21.83 -6.19 0.47
N LEU A 83 -20.62 -5.77 0.07
CA LEU A 83 -19.79 -6.53 -0.88
C LEU A 83 -19.34 -7.88 -0.34
N LYS A 84 -19.02 -7.96 0.95
CA LYS A 84 -18.71 -9.24 1.61
C LYS A 84 -19.93 -10.16 1.66
N THR A 85 -21.09 -9.62 2.03
CA THR A 85 -22.33 -10.40 2.13
C THR A 85 -22.80 -10.92 0.77
N ALA A 86 -22.58 -10.13 -0.29
CA ALA A 86 -22.94 -10.48 -1.66
C ALA A 86 -21.84 -11.25 -2.42
N ASP A 87 -20.78 -11.69 -1.74
CA ASP A 87 -19.66 -12.50 -2.30
C ASP A 87 -18.86 -11.82 -3.43
N TYR A 88 -18.86 -10.48 -3.46
CA TYR A 88 -18.05 -9.69 -4.41
C TYR A 88 -16.66 -9.36 -3.85
N LEU A 89 -16.42 -9.58 -2.56
CA LEU A 89 -15.18 -9.24 -1.88
C LEU A 89 -14.88 -10.22 -0.75
N ASP A 90 -13.61 -10.63 -0.63
CA ASP A 90 -13.15 -11.56 0.42
C ASP A 90 -13.40 -11.00 1.84
N GLU A 91 -13.86 -11.87 2.74
CA GLU A 91 -14.08 -11.56 4.14
C GLU A 91 -12.81 -11.13 4.86
N ARG A 92 -11.65 -11.69 4.47
CA ARG A 92 -10.35 -11.56 5.16
C ARG A 92 -9.39 -10.62 4.47
N LEU A 93 -9.88 -9.45 4.07
CA LEU A 93 -9.04 -8.43 3.47
C LEU A 93 -8.12 -7.76 4.51
N VAL A 94 -6.86 -7.53 4.16
CA VAL A 94 -5.86 -6.84 5.00
C VAL A 94 -5.17 -5.74 4.21
N LEU A 95 -4.76 -4.65 4.87
CA LEU A 95 -3.88 -3.66 4.24
C LEU A 95 -2.49 -4.29 4.00
N PRO A 96 -1.96 -4.25 2.77
CA PRO A 96 -0.62 -4.75 2.49
C PRO A 96 0.48 -4.08 3.32
N SER A 97 0.37 -2.79 3.63
CA SER A 97 1.38 -2.02 4.36
C SER A 97 1.48 -2.36 5.85
N SER A 98 0.33 -2.46 6.51
CA SER A 98 0.21 -2.61 7.97
C SER A 98 -0.18 -4.03 8.40
N LYS A 99 -0.60 -4.87 7.44
CA LYS A 99 -1.16 -6.22 7.64
C LYS A 99 -2.42 -6.24 8.52
N LYS A 100 -3.05 -5.08 8.72
CA LYS A 100 -4.26 -4.93 9.54
C LYS A 100 -5.49 -5.29 8.73
N SER A 101 -6.42 -6.00 9.37
CA SER A 101 -7.68 -6.39 8.75
C SER A 101 -8.56 -5.18 8.44
N ILE A 102 -9.16 -5.20 7.25
CA ILE A 102 -10.17 -4.24 6.83
C ILE A 102 -11.51 -4.72 7.36
N SER A 103 -11.97 -4.06 8.43
CA SER A 103 -13.22 -4.40 9.11
C SER A 103 -14.45 -3.80 8.42
N GLY A 104 -14.28 -2.75 7.62
CA GLY A 104 -15.35 -2.09 6.90
C GLY A 104 -14.84 -0.95 6.02
N GLY A 105 -15.74 -0.07 5.61
CA GLY A 105 -15.45 1.04 4.71
C GLY A 105 -16.52 1.18 3.64
N GLU A 106 -16.40 2.22 2.82
CA GLU A 106 -17.38 2.56 1.80
C GLU A 106 -16.71 3.07 0.52
N VAL A 107 -17.32 2.76 -0.62
CA VAL A 107 -17.02 3.35 -1.93
C VAL A 107 -18.11 4.34 -2.25
N GLN A 108 -17.74 5.61 -2.39
CA GLN A 108 -18.68 6.69 -2.70
C GLN A 108 -18.44 7.19 -4.11
N PHE A 109 -19.51 7.25 -4.89
CA PHE A 109 -19.52 7.86 -6.22
C PHE A 109 -20.09 9.28 -6.16
N LYS A 110 -19.59 10.13 -7.05
CA LYS A 110 -20.07 11.48 -7.31
C LYS A 110 -21.45 11.45 -7.94
N SER A 111 -22.14 12.59 -7.93
CA SER A 111 -23.41 12.79 -8.64
C SER A 111 -23.26 12.58 -10.16
N THR A 112 -22.04 12.76 -10.69
CA THR A 112 -21.69 12.49 -12.10
C THR A 112 -21.56 10.99 -12.41
N GLY A 113 -21.39 10.14 -11.39
CA GLY A 113 -21.10 8.71 -11.55
C GLY A 113 -19.62 8.34 -11.48
N ASP A 114 -18.73 9.33 -11.39
CA ASP A 114 -17.29 9.11 -11.18
C ASP A 114 -17.00 8.72 -9.73
N LEU A 115 -15.88 8.06 -9.49
CA LEU A 115 -15.43 7.75 -8.12
C LEU A 115 -15.10 9.04 -7.36
N LEU A 116 -15.69 9.22 -6.18
CA LEU A 116 -15.36 10.31 -5.26
C LEU A 116 -14.23 9.89 -4.32
N TYR A 117 -14.42 8.80 -3.57
CA TYR A 117 -13.40 8.23 -2.68
C TYR A 117 -13.70 6.76 -2.35
N VAL A 118 -12.68 6.09 -1.83
CA VAL A 118 -12.77 4.80 -1.13
C VAL A 118 -12.29 5.01 0.30
N SER A 119 -13.05 4.51 1.27
CA SER A 119 -12.61 4.47 2.66
C SER A 119 -12.39 3.02 3.11
N LEU A 120 -11.35 2.80 3.90
CA LEU A 120 -11.01 1.50 4.50
C LEU A 120 -10.93 1.69 6.01
N VAL A 121 -11.73 0.93 6.75
CA VAL A 121 -11.72 0.94 8.22
C VAL A 121 -10.80 -0.17 8.71
N THR A 122 -9.85 0.22 9.55
CA THR A 122 -8.90 -0.69 10.20
C THR A 122 -8.95 -0.48 11.72
N SER A 123 -8.20 -1.27 12.49
CA SER A 123 -8.06 -1.07 13.94
C SER A 123 -7.50 0.30 14.31
N ASP A 124 -6.77 0.95 13.40
CA ASP A 124 -6.11 2.24 13.65
C ASP A 124 -6.99 3.43 13.27
N GLY A 125 -8.18 3.15 12.74
CA GLY A 125 -9.11 4.14 12.22
C GLY A 125 -9.37 3.97 10.73
N THR A 126 -10.04 4.99 10.18
CA THR A 126 -10.48 5.03 8.79
C THR A 126 -9.45 5.76 7.94
N VAL A 127 -9.03 5.13 6.86
CA VAL A 127 -8.18 5.72 5.84
C VAL A 127 -9.04 6.07 4.63
N TYR A 128 -8.83 7.26 4.06
CA TYR A 128 -9.55 7.73 2.87
C TYR A 128 -8.59 7.81 1.69
N TYR A 129 -9.03 7.37 0.52
CA TYR A 129 -8.33 7.52 -0.74
C TYR A 129 -9.23 8.23 -1.74
N GLU A 130 -8.79 9.36 -2.27
CA GLU A 130 -9.56 10.09 -3.28
C GLU A 130 -9.70 9.27 -4.56
N GLY A 131 -10.81 9.46 -5.28
CA GLY A 131 -11.07 8.71 -6.50
C GLY A 131 -9.99 8.92 -7.56
N THR A 132 -9.41 10.13 -7.63
CA THR A 132 -8.27 10.43 -8.52
C THR A 132 -7.04 9.58 -8.18
N VAL A 133 -6.70 9.44 -6.89
CA VAL A 133 -5.58 8.62 -6.40
C VAL A 133 -5.83 7.14 -6.65
N VAL A 134 -7.03 6.65 -6.36
CA VAL A 134 -7.39 5.24 -6.57
C VAL A 134 -7.33 4.86 -8.05
N MET A 135 -7.81 5.75 -8.93
CA MET A 135 -7.78 5.52 -10.38
C MET A 135 -6.37 5.64 -10.96
N ALA A 136 -5.55 6.58 -10.45
CA ALA A 136 -4.15 6.73 -10.85
C ALA A 136 -3.26 5.58 -10.34
N GLY A 137 -3.62 4.94 -9.21
CA GLY A 137 -2.81 3.90 -8.58
C GLY A 137 -1.58 4.44 -7.83
N GLU A 138 -1.49 5.76 -7.66
CA GLU A 138 -0.39 6.46 -7.00
C GLU A 138 -0.91 7.77 -6.38
N GLY A 139 -0.30 8.17 -5.27
CA GLY A 139 -0.68 9.34 -4.47
C GLY A 139 -0.71 9.00 -2.99
N ASP A 140 -1.30 9.90 -2.20
CA ASP A 140 -1.37 9.77 -0.74
C ASP A 140 -2.80 9.54 -0.28
N LYS A 141 -2.93 8.95 0.92
CA LYS A 141 -4.20 8.92 1.64
C LYS A 141 -4.66 10.35 1.95
N SER A 142 -5.96 10.61 1.83
CA SER A 142 -6.55 11.89 2.21
C SER A 142 -6.64 11.99 3.74
N PRO A 143 -6.24 13.12 4.34
CA PRO A 143 -6.28 13.32 5.78
C PRO A 143 -7.73 13.42 6.31
N ASN A 144 -8.66 13.81 5.45
CA ASN A 144 -10.07 13.99 5.78
C ASN A 144 -10.96 13.22 4.81
N LYS A 145 -12.22 13.02 5.20
CA LYS A 145 -13.23 12.47 4.29
C LYS A 145 -13.43 13.41 3.08
N PRO A 146 -13.18 12.98 1.84
CA PRO A 146 -13.36 13.83 0.67
C PRO A 146 -14.84 14.17 0.46
N THR A 147 -15.12 15.43 0.15
CA THR A 147 -16.47 15.92 -0.18
C THR A 147 -16.58 16.22 -1.66
N GLU A 148 -17.78 16.03 -2.23
CA GLU A 148 -18.05 16.50 -3.58
C GLU A 148 -18.05 18.03 -3.56
N THR A 149 -17.13 18.66 -4.31
CA THR A 149 -17.14 20.12 -4.49
C THR A 149 -18.41 20.51 -5.22
N THR A 150 -19.40 21.03 -4.52
CA THR A 150 -20.58 21.65 -5.15
C THR A 150 -20.08 22.90 -5.89
N ASN A 151 -19.99 22.84 -7.23
CA ASN A 151 -19.86 24.05 -8.03
C ASN A 151 -21.19 24.82 -7.95
N ASN A 152 -21.41 25.50 -6.83
CA ASN A 152 -22.45 26.49 -6.69
C ASN A 152 -21.94 27.76 -7.36
N ASN A 153 -21.94 27.80 -8.68
CA ASN A 153 -21.98 29.07 -9.39
C ASN A 153 -23.46 29.51 -9.38
N PRO A 154 -23.89 30.48 -8.55
CA PRO A 154 -25.19 31.09 -8.73
C PRO A 154 -25.16 31.79 -10.08
N ASN A 155 -25.76 31.17 -11.09
CA ASN A 155 -26.04 31.83 -12.36
C ASN A 155 -26.82 33.12 -12.04
N PRO A 156 -26.30 34.32 -12.37
CA PRO A 156 -27.07 35.54 -12.18
C PRO A 156 -28.28 35.45 -13.12
N ALA A 157 -29.47 35.36 -12.52
CA ALA A 157 -30.73 35.41 -13.25
C ALA A 157 -30.73 36.64 -14.16
N SER A 158 -31.00 36.39 -15.45
CA SER A 158 -31.30 37.42 -16.45
C SER A 158 -32.71 37.95 -16.28
#